data_AF-A0A9E0HGB2-F1
#
_entry.id   AF-A0A9E0HGB2-F1
#
_cell.length_a   1.000
_cell.length_b   1.000
_cell.length_c   1.000
_cell.angle_alpha   90.00
_cell.angle_beta   90.00
_cell.angle_gamma   90.00
#
_symmetry.space_group_name_H-M   'P 1'
#
loop_
_entity.id
_entity.type
_entity.pdbx_description
1 polymer ?
#
loop_
_entity_poly.entity_id
_entity_poly.type
_entity_poly.pdbx_seq_one_letter_code
_entity_poly.pdbx_strand_id
1 'polypeptide(L)'
;MRAVAFALLLSACATPSSPAGSSAIRPTRLPLPPATAADAGCESEPSGGEPGQRDRFTFEAGDGRFGYRNQRGDEVIAPRFAFAYEFSKWGLAAAVEAPTETAPARFVFIDPSGAVIAQAYAFDNGPDYFQEGLARIVVDGKIGFIDRGGAIAIPPQFVGASAFCHDRALVHDGAMAWEIDRHGQVTRPKAPYVPTADPCAE
;
A
#
# COMPACT_ATOMS: atom_id res chain seq x y z
N MET A 1 -40.17 1.75 -37.32
CA MET A 1 -41.16 0.82 -37.89
C MET A 1 -40.78 0.53 -39.34
N ARG A 2 -40.35 -0.70 -39.66
CA ARG A 2 -40.73 -1.46 -40.88
C ARG A 2 -40.07 -2.83 -40.89
N ALA A 3 -40.90 -3.80 -41.24
CA ALA A 3 -40.78 -5.25 -41.17
C ALA A 3 -40.01 -5.83 -42.39
N VAL A 4 -39.21 -6.87 -42.19
CA VAL A 4 -39.40 -8.28 -42.65
C VAL A 4 -38.88 -8.59 -44.06
N ALA A 5 -38.01 -9.61 -44.16
CA ALA A 5 -38.06 -10.65 -45.20
C ALA A 5 -37.27 -11.90 -44.77
N PHE A 6 -37.88 -13.05 -45.01
CA PHE A 6 -37.53 -14.43 -44.66
C PHE A 6 -37.42 -15.23 -45.97
N ALA A 7 -36.51 -16.21 -46.09
CA ALA A 7 -36.55 -17.43 -46.94
C ALA A 7 -35.12 -17.96 -47.24
N LEU A 8 -34.72 -19.14 -46.73
CA LEU A 8 -34.83 -20.51 -47.30
C LEU A 8 -33.77 -20.80 -48.38
N LEU A 9 -32.85 -21.79 -48.28
CA LEU A 9 -33.04 -23.25 -48.44
C LEU A 9 -31.76 -23.98 -47.97
N LEU A 10 -31.86 -24.94 -47.05
CA LEU A 10 -31.78 -26.40 -47.25
C LEU A 10 -30.52 -26.94 -47.97
N SER A 11 -29.70 -27.71 -47.24
CA SER A 11 -29.35 -29.06 -47.67
C SER A 11 -28.94 -29.91 -46.47
N ALA A 12 -29.59 -31.05 -46.31
CA ALA A 12 -29.36 -32.06 -45.29
C ALA A 12 -29.12 -33.43 -45.95
N CYS A 13 -28.54 -34.33 -45.16
CA CYS A 13 -28.19 -35.76 -45.35
C CYS A 13 -26.66 -35.96 -45.44
N ALA A 14 -26.01 -36.83 -44.67
CA ALA A 14 -26.49 -38.08 -44.08
C ALA A 14 -25.82 -38.46 -42.74
N THR A 15 -26.54 -39.32 -42.01
CA THR A 15 -26.21 -40.18 -40.85
C THR A 15 -25.19 -41.29 -41.24
N PRO A 16 -24.70 -42.24 -40.38
CA PRO A 16 -25.14 -42.73 -39.06
C PRO A 16 -23.96 -42.82 -38.03
N SER A 17 -24.00 -43.30 -36.78
CA SER A 17 -24.63 -44.47 -36.16
C SER A 17 -24.52 -44.40 -34.62
N SER A 18 -25.55 -44.90 -33.94
CA SER A 18 -25.71 -45.20 -32.50
C SER A 18 -24.71 -46.25 -31.96
N PRO A 19 -24.74 -46.70 -30.66
CA PRO A 19 -25.49 -46.24 -29.48
C PRO A 19 -24.68 -46.21 -28.14
N ALA A 20 -25.35 -45.67 -27.10
CA ALA A 20 -25.35 -46.06 -25.68
C ALA A 20 -24.04 -46.15 -24.85
N GLY A 21 -24.03 -45.45 -23.70
CA GLY A 21 -23.10 -45.76 -22.61
C GLY A 21 -23.08 -44.72 -21.50
N SER A 22 -23.91 -44.94 -20.48
CA SER A 22 -23.94 -44.20 -19.22
C SER A 22 -22.54 -44.05 -18.58
N SER A 23 -22.15 -42.83 -18.22
CA SER A 23 -21.09 -42.62 -17.23
C SER A 23 -21.37 -41.33 -16.46
N ALA A 24 -21.82 -41.51 -15.21
CA ALA A 24 -21.99 -40.46 -14.24
C ALA A 24 -20.63 -39.81 -13.93
N ILE A 25 -20.47 -38.54 -14.29
CA ILE A 25 -19.30 -37.75 -13.89
C ILE A 25 -19.50 -37.35 -12.42
N ARG A 26 -18.80 -38.05 -11.52
CA ARG A 26 -18.61 -37.59 -10.14
C ARG A 26 -17.87 -36.25 -10.15
N PRO A 27 -18.24 -35.27 -9.31
CA PRO A 27 -17.40 -34.10 -9.09
C PRO A 27 -16.13 -34.55 -8.33
N THR A 28 -14.97 -34.37 -8.96
CA THR A 28 -13.67 -34.62 -8.35
C THR A 28 -13.48 -33.60 -7.22
N ARG A 29 -13.59 -34.08 -5.99
CA ARG A 29 -13.21 -33.33 -4.78
C ARG A 29 -11.70 -33.12 -4.85
N LEU A 30 -11.25 -31.86 -5.01
CA LEU A 30 -9.83 -31.54 -4.87
C LEU A 30 -9.35 -32.01 -3.49
N PRO A 31 -8.16 -32.62 -3.37
CA PRO A 31 -7.60 -32.93 -2.07
C PRO A 31 -7.28 -31.63 -1.33
N LEU A 32 -7.81 -31.50 -0.11
CA LEU A 32 -7.37 -30.51 0.87
C LEU A 32 -5.89 -30.80 1.20
N PRO A 33 -5.03 -29.78 1.34
CA PRO A 33 -3.66 -30.00 1.82
C PRO A 33 -3.70 -30.57 3.25
N PRO A 34 -2.72 -31.41 3.63
CA PRO A 34 -2.67 -31.95 4.98
C PRO A 34 -2.46 -30.80 5.98
N ALA A 35 -3.31 -30.77 7.01
CA ALA A 35 -3.06 -29.98 8.21
C ALA A 35 -1.85 -30.60 8.94
N THR A 36 -0.67 -30.02 8.76
CA THR A 36 0.49 -30.36 9.57
C THR A 36 0.42 -29.57 10.87
N ALA A 37 0.31 -30.33 11.95
CA ALA A 37 0.43 -29.88 13.32
C ALA A 37 1.81 -29.24 13.57
N ALA A 38 1.82 -28.39 14.59
CA ALA A 38 2.98 -27.74 15.16
C ALA A 38 4.16 -28.70 15.37
N ASP A 39 5.33 -28.28 14.91
CA ASP A 39 6.60 -28.61 15.54
C ASP A 39 7.51 -27.39 15.47
N ALA A 40 8.04 -27.03 16.64
CA ALA A 40 8.99 -25.95 16.82
C ALA A 40 10.31 -26.31 16.14
N GLY A 41 10.54 -25.71 14.98
CA GLY A 41 11.84 -25.65 14.32
C GLY A 41 12.15 -24.19 14.03
N CYS A 42 13.37 -23.75 14.34
CA CYS A 42 13.88 -22.48 13.85
C CYS A 42 13.84 -22.48 12.32
N GLU A 43 12.78 -21.94 11.74
CA GLU A 43 12.74 -21.61 10.33
C GLU A 43 13.71 -20.44 10.13
N SER A 44 14.88 -20.74 9.57
CA SER A 44 15.75 -19.74 8.99
C SER A 44 14.94 -19.03 7.91
N GLU A 45 14.58 -17.77 8.17
CA GLU A 45 13.95 -16.91 7.17
C GLU A 45 14.76 -16.95 5.87
N PRO A 46 14.11 -17.03 4.69
CA PRO A 46 14.83 -16.98 3.44
C PRO A 46 15.55 -15.64 3.36
N SER A 47 16.88 -15.69 3.39
CA SER A 47 17.77 -14.59 3.07
C SER A 47 17.53 -14.19 1.60
N GLY A 48 16.57 -13.30 1.38
CA GLY A 48 16.11 -12.90 0.06
C GLY A 48 15.63 -11.46 0.01
N GLY A 49 16.27 -10.56 0.75
CA GLY A 49 16.23 -9.15 0.39
C GLY A 49 17.07 -8.97 -0.87
N GLU A 50 16.47 -8.44 -1.95
CA GLU A 50 17.21 -8.19 -3.18
C GLU A 50 18.50 -7.39 -2.88
N PRO A 51 19.66 -7.75 -3.46
CA PRO A 51 20.94 -7.07 -3.22
C PRO A 51 20.93 -5.55 -3.51
N GLY A 52 19.86 -5.00 -4.10
CA GLY A 52 19.73 -3.60 -4.49
C GLY A 52 19.05 -2.66 -3.50
N GLN A 53 18.62 -3.12 -2.31
CA GLN A 53 17.89 -2.25 -1.38
C GLN A 53 18.79 -1.44 -0.44
N ARG A 54 20.02 -1.90 -0.17
CA ARG A 54 20.99 -1.23 0.73
C ARG A 54 22.07 -0.42 0.02
N ASP A 55 22.19 -0.56 -1.30
CA ASP A 55 23.20 0.09 -2.12
C ASP A 55 22.61 1.30 -2.85
N ARG A 56 22.00 2.22 -2.10
CA ARG A 56 21.39 3.43 -2.63
C ARG A 56 21.74 4.62 -1.75
N PHE A 57 22.58 5.50 -2.29
CA PHE A 57 23.03 6.71 -1.62
C PHE A 57 22.41 7.92 -2.31
N THR A 58 21.97 8.88 -1.51
CA THR A 58 21.49 10.16 -2.01
C THR A 58 22.65 10.92 -2.66
N PHE A 59 22.38 11.63 -3.74
CA PHE A 59 23.31 12.59 -4.32
C PHE A 59 22.55 13.79 -4.86
N GLU A 60 23.20 14.95 -4.83
CA GLU A 60 22.70 16.19 -5.39
C GLU A 60 23.32 16.40 -6.78
N ALA A 61 22.48 16.67 -7.78
CA ALA A 61 22.91 17.02 -9.12
C ALA A 61 23.23 18.51 -9.24
N GLY A 62 23.87 18.90 -10.35
CA GLY A 62 24.27 20.29 -10.58
C GLY A 62 23.11 21.30 -10.64
N ASP A 63 21.87 20.83 -10.77
CA ASP A 63 20.66 21.66 -10.73
C ASP A 63 20.00 21.72 -9.33
N GLY A 64 20.66 21.17 -8.30
CA GLY A 64 20.19 21.17 -6.92
C GLY A 64 19.15 20.10 -6.59
N ARG A 65 18.80 19.22 -7.54
CA ARG A 65 17.86 18.12 -7.28
C ARG A 65 18.57 16.88 -6.76
N PHE A 66 17.87 16.16 -5.90
CA PHE A 66 18.35 14.92 -5.30
C PHE A 66 17.86 13.70 -6.07
N GLY A 67 18.79 12.77 -6.28
CA GLY A 67 18.57 11.44 -6.84
C GLY A 67 19.25 10.38 -5.97
N TYR A 68 19.25 9.13 -6.46
CA TYR A 68 19.92 8.02 -5.79
C TYR A 68 20.88 7.32 -6.74
N ARG A 69 22.06 6.95 -6.23
CA ARG A 69 23.09 6.21 -6.94
C ARG A 69 23.54 4.98 -6.15
N ASN A 70 24.09 3.99 -6.84
CA ASN A 70 24.66 2.81 -6.19
C ASN A 70 26.10 3.03 -5.72
N GLN A 71 26.72 2.00 -5.11
CA GLN A 71 28.12 2.04 -4.64
C GLN A 71 29.14 2.29 -5.76
N ARG A 72 28.83 1.91 -7.00
CA ARG A 72 29.70 2.16 -8.16
C ARG A 72 29.58 3.59 -8.69
N GLY A 73 28.60 4.35 -8.19
CA GLY A 73 28.27 5.69 -8.65
C GLY A 73 27.26 5.71 -9.79
N ASP A 74 26.71 4.56 -10.21
CA ASP A 74 25.67 4.53 -11.25
C ASP A 74 24.37 5.10 -10.68
N GLU A 75 23.72 5.96 -11.46
CA GLU A 75 22.39 6.49 -11.14
C GLU A 75 21.35 5.36 -11.13
N VAL A 76 20.55 5.30 -10.07
CA VAL A 76 19.45 4.33 -9.90
C VAL A 76 18.10 5.04 -9.90
N ILE A 77 18.04 6.26 -9.35
CA ILE A 77 16.88 7.14 -9.42
C ILE A 77 17.38 8.51 -9.85
N ALA A 78 16.87 8.99 -10.97
CA ALA A 78 17.25 10.28 -11.52
C ALA A 78 16.97 11.44 -10.55
N PRO A 79 17.84 12.48 -10.51
CA PRO A 79 17.62 13.67 -9.73
C PRO A 79 16.29 14.34 -10.05
N ARG A 80 15.36 14.31 -9.09
CA ARG A 80 14.01 14.89 -9.27
C ARG A 80 13.40 15.45 -7.99
N PHE A 81 13.93 15.07 -6.83
CA PHE A 81 13.41 15.52 -5.54
C PHE A 81 14.09 16.81 -5.13
N ALA A 82 13.37 17.68 -4.44
CA ALA A 82 13.99 18.85 -3.80
C ALA A 82 14.90 18.44 -2.63
N PHE A 83 14.59 17.30 -2.00
CA PHE A 83 15.41 16.66 -0.98
C PHE A 83 15.06 15.17 -0.93
N ALA A 84 16.00 14.30 -0.59
CA ALA A 84 15.78 12.86 -0.51
C ALA A 84 16.40 12.30 0.77
N TYR A 85 15.62 11.51 1.53
CA TYR A 85 16.13 10.78 2.69
C TYR A 85 16.65 9.40 2.25
N GLU A 86 17.46 8.77 3.11
CA GLU A 86 17.95 7.42 2.86
C GLU A 86 16.81 6.39 2.84
N PHE A 87 17.00 5.33 2.05
CA PHE A 87 16.11 4.18 2.10
C PHE A 87 16.30 3.42 3.41
N SER A 88 15.18 3.14 4.08
CA SER A 88 15.17 2.22 5.21
C SER A 88 15.56 0.80 4.77
N LYS A 89 15.89 -0.05 5.74
CA LYS A 89 16.19 -1.48 5.49
C LYS A 89 15.04 -2.26 4.84
N TRP A 90 13.84 -1.68 4.76
CA TRP A 90 12.63 -2.26 4.18
C TRP A 90 12.32 -1.71 2.78
N GLY A 91 13.14 -0.78 2.26
CA GLY A 91 12.97 -0.20 0.93
C GLY A 91 12.01 1.00 0.84
N LEU A 92 11.58 1.54 1.98
CA LEU A 92 10.83 2.79 2.03
C LEU A 92 11.77 3.96 2.33
N ALA A 93 11.66 5.05 1.57
CA ALA A 93 12.32 6.33 1.86
C ALA A 93 11.28 7.46 1.92
N ALA A 94 11.60 8.52 2.66
CA ALA A 94 10.92 9.79 2.48
C ALA A 94 11.68 10.65 1.46
N ALA A 95 10.97 11.57 0.80
CA ALA A 95 11.56 12.59 -0.05
C ALA A 95 10.67 13.84 -0.05
N VAL A 96 11.19 14.94 -0.60
CA VAL A 96 10.43 16.16 -0.86
C VAL A 96 10.20 16.27 -2.35
N GLU A 97 8.93 16.15 -2.75
CA GLU A 97 8.52 16.48 -4.11
C GLU A 97 8.61 17.99 -4.30
N ALA A 98 9.29 18.42 -5.37
CA ALA A 98 9.44 19.83 -5.70
C ALA A 98 8.07 20.46 -5.99
N PRO A 99 7.89 21.76 -5.69
CA PRO A 99 6.64 22.45 -6.01
C PRO A 99 6.43 22.46 -7.54
N THR A 100 5.17 22.43 -7.94
CA THR A 100 4.73 22.65 -9.32
C THR A 100 3.87 23.90 -9.39
N GLU A 101 3.45 24.32 -10.59
CA GLU A 101 2.52 25.44 -10.75
C GLU A 101 1.18 25.21 -10.01
N THR A 102 0.80 23.94 -9.79
CA THR A 102 -0.50 23.56 -9.24
C THR A 102 -0.43 22.94 -7.84
N ALA A 103 0.76 22.68 -7.30
CA ALA A 103 0.93 22.04 -5.99
C ALA A 103 2.19 22.52 -5.26
N PRO A 104 2.12 22.79 -3.94
CA PRO A 104 3.30 23.15 -3.16
C PRO A 104 4.24 21.95 -2.99
N ALA A 105 5.45 22.23 -2.50
CA ALA A 105 6.37 21.18 -2.07
C ALA A 105 5.73 20.34 -0.96
N ARG A 106 5.96 19.03 -0.99
CA ARG A 106 5.37 18.11 -0.02
C ARG A 106 6.29 16.94 0.28
N PHE A 107 6.23 16.47 1.52
CA PHE A 107 6.86 15.22 1.91
C PHE A 107 6.10 14.05 1.29
N VAL A 108 6.82 13.08 0.74
CA VAL A 108 6.29 11.88 0.12
C VAL A 108 7.05 10.66 0.60
N PHE A 109 6.36 9.53 0.70
CA PHE A 109 7.01 8.23 0.80
C PHE A 109 7.21 7.65 -0.60
N ILE A 110 8.39 7.10 -0.85
CA ILE A 110 8.77 6.52 -2.13
C ILE A 110 9.18 5.06 -1.98
N ASP A 111 8.86 4.27 -3.00
CA ASP A 111 9.28 2.88 -3.12
C ASP A 111 10.74 2.78 -3.64
N PRO A 112 11.33 1.56 -3.71
CA PRO A 112 12.68 1.39 -4.25
C PRO A 112 12.84 1.78 -5.72
N SER A 113 11.78 1.89 -6.52
CA SER A 113 11.88 2.43 -7.88
C SER A 113 11.96 3.97 -7.87
N GLY A 114 11.71 4.58 -6.72
CA GLY A 114 11.55 6.01 -6.57
C GLY A 114 10.14 6.47 -6.92
N ALA A 115 9.16 5.60 -7.08
CA ALA A 115 7.77 5.97 -7.30
C ALA A 115 7.15 6.49 -5.99
N VAL A 116 6.32 7.53 -6.08
CA VAL A 116 5.60 8.07 -4.92
C VAL A 116 4.47 7.11 -4.55
N ILE A 117 4.48 6.62 -3.32
CA ILE A 117 3.43 5.78 -2.75
C ILE A 117 2.29 6.64 -2.21
N ALA A 118 2.64 7.62 -1.36
CA ALA A 118 1.69 8.52 -0.73
C ALA A 118 2.38 9.80 -0.26
N GLN A 119 1.61 10.87 -0.07
CA GLN A 119 2.09 12.04 0.64
C GLN A 119 2.22 11.70 2.13
N ALA A 120 3.39 11.97 2.70
CA ALA A 120 3.61 11.83 4.13
C ALA A 120 2.89 12.97 4.86
N TYR A 121 2.32 12.67 6.02
CA TYR A 121 1.82 13.72 6.90
C TYR A 121 3.02 14.56 7.36
N ALA A 122 2.93 15.89 7.23
CA ALA A 122 4.00 16.79 7.66
C ALA A 122 3.93 16.96 9.18
N PHE A 123 5.02 16.70 9.88
CA PHE A 123 5.12 16.87 11.32
C PHE A 123 6.41 17.61 11.67
N ASP A 124 6.26 18.71 12.40
CA ASP A 124 7.33 19.68 12.68
C ASP A 124 8.00 20.16 11.37
N ASN A 125 9.24 19.73 11.10
CA ASN A 125 10.01 20.13 9.91
C ASN A 125 10.26 18.95 8.95
N GLY A 126 9.48 17.87 9.04
CA GLY A 126 9.73 16.64 8.30
C GLY A 126 8.48 15.80 8.00
N PRO A 127 8.67 14.61 7.39
CA PRO A 127 7.64 13.59 7.35
C PRO A 127 7.37 13.04 8.76
N ASP A 128 6.15 12.60 9.00
CA ASP A 128 5.74 11.97 10.26
C ASP A 128 6.61 10.74 10.60
N TYR A 129 6.87 10.55 11.89
CA TYR A 129 7.69 9.44 12.37
C TYR A 129 6.89 8.13 12.40
N PHE A 130 7.58 7.01 12.20
CA PHE A 130 6.97 5.69 12.40
C PHE A 130 6.82 5.38 13.88
N GLN A 131 5.61 5.55 14.40
CA GLN A 131 5.23 5.15 15.76
C GLN A 131 4.56 3.79 15.72
N GLU A 132 5.07 2.84 16.52
CA GLU A 132 4.58 1.46 16.57
C GLU A 132 4.50 0.77 15.19
N GLY A 133 5.39 1.18 14.27
CA GLY A 133 5.48 0.62 12.92
C GLY A 133 4.61 1.31 11.87
N LEU A 134 3.83 2.33 12.24
CA LEU A 134 2.93 3.06 11.35
C LEU A 134 3.26 4.56 11.32
N ALA A 135 3.09 5.19 10.15
CA ALA A 135 3.19 6.64 9.98
C ALA A 135 1.94 7.17 9.28
N ARG A 136 1.52 8.41 9.59
CA ARG A 136 0.36 9.01 8.92
C ARG A 136 0.70 9.40 7.49
N ILE A 137 -0.25 9.16 6.60
CA ILE A 137 -0.20 9.59 5.20
C ILE A 137 -1.45 10.39 4.86
N VAL A 138 -1.34 11.23 3.83
CA VAL A 138 -2.43 12.05 3.31
C VAL A 138 -2.70 11.68 1.86
N VAL A 139 -3.95 11.38 1.53
CA VAL A 139 -4.42 11.20 0.15
C VAL A 139 -5.76 11.91 0.02
N ASP A 140 -5.89 12.80 -0.96
CA ASP A 140 -7.10 13.59 -1.21
C ASP A 140 -7.65 14.29 0.05
N GLY A 141 -6.75 14.81 0.88
CA GLY A 141 -7.08 15.53 2.12
C GLY A 141 -7.54 14.63 3.27
N LYS A 142 -7.49 13.30 3.13
CA LYS A 142 -7.80 12.35 4.18
C LYS A 142 -6.56 11.68 4.73
N ILE A 143 -6.59 11.37 6.02
CA ILE A 143 -5.52 10.69 6.72
C ILE A 143 -5.75 9.18 6.72
N GLY A 144 -4.68 8.45 6.40
CA GLY A 144 -4.53 7.01 6.58
C GLY A 144 -3.18 6.70 7.22
N PHE A 145 -2.80 5.43 7.21
CA PHE A 145 -1.53 4.98 7.79
C PHE A 145 -0.80 4.03 6.85
N ILE A 146 0.51 4.23 6.74
CA ILE A 146 1.44 3.39 5.99
C ILE A 146 2.35 2.65 6.97
N ASP A 147 2.70 1.42 6.64
CA ASP A 147 3.70 0.65 7.38
C ASP A 147 5.13 0.91 6.89
N ARG A 148 6.11 0.32 7.60
CA ARG A 148 7.54 0.45 7.25
C ARG A 148 7.93 -0.19 5.91
N GLY A 149 7.12 -1.13 5.42
CA GLY A 149 7.31 -1.77 4.12
C GLY A 149 6.70 -0.97 2.96
N GLY A 150 5.97 0.10 3.26
CA GLY A 150 5.29 0.92 2.26
C GLY A 150 3.86 0.45 1.95
N ALA A 151 3.31 -0.52 2.67
CA ALA A 151 1.93 -0.93 2.50
C ALA A 151 0.99 0.02 3.24
N ILE A 152 -0.14 0.36 2.62
CA ILE A 152 -1.20 1.14 3.26
C ILE A 152 -1.93 0.24 4.26
N ALA A 153 -1.53 0.31 5.54
CA ALA A 153 -2.10 -0.48 6.62
C ALA A 153 -3.55 -0.06 6.93
N ILE A 154 -3.83 1.24 6.88
CA ILE A 154 -5.17 1.79 7.12
C ILE A 154 -5.48 2.79 6.01
N PRO A 155 -6.47 2.53 5.13
CA PRO A 155 -6.80 3.40 4.02
C PRO A 155 -7.15 4.84 4.47
N PRO A 156 -6.77 5.86 3.68
CA PRO A 156 -7.12 7.25 3.96
C PRO A 156 -8.62 7.48 4.04
N GLN A 157 -9.12 7.76 5.24
CA GLN A 157 -10.56 7.93 5.49
C GLN A 157 -10.90 8.94 6.58
N PHE A 158 -9.91 9.38 7.36
CA PHE A 158 -10.12 10.28 8.50
C PHE A 158 -9.83 11.73 8.12
N VAL A 159 -10.49 12.68 8.78
CA VAL A 159 -10.16 14.11 8.66
C VAL A 159 -8.93 14.44 9.49
N GLY A 160 -8.78 13.81 10.66
CA GLY A 160 -7.60 13.93 11.50
C GLY A 160 -7.32 12.64 12.26
N ALA A 161 -6.05 12.46 12.63
CA ALA A 161 -5.56 11.30 13.36
C ALA A 161 -4.35 11.66 14.23
N SER A 162 -4.30 11.13 15.45
CA SER A 162 -3.08 11.09 16.25
C SER A 162 -2.09 10.07 15.69
N ALA A 163 -0.84 10.13 16.14
CA ALA A 163 0.05 8.99 15.98
C ALA A 163 -0.45 7.80 16.82
N PHE A 164 0.06 6.61 16.52
CA PHE A 164 -0.18 5.41 17.32
C PHE A 164 0.59 5.46 18.64
N CYS A 165 -0.10 5.09 19.72
CA CYS A 165 0.43 5.05 21.07
C CYS A 165 -0.33 4.00 21.89
N HIS A 166 0.39 3.11 22.58
CA HIS A 166 -0.22 2.02 23.34
C HIS A 166 -1.22 1.21 22.47
N ASP A 167 -0.82 0.92 21.23
CA ASP A 167 -1.60 0.22 20.20
C ASP A 167 -2.91 0.93 19.79
N ARG A 168 -3.06 2.23 20.08
CA ARG A 168 -4.26 3.01 19.78
C ARG A 168 -3.95 4.33 19.08
N ALA A 169 -4.87 4.78 18.23
CA ALA A 169 -4.86 6.12 17.66
C ALA A 169 -6.26 6.74 17.77
N LEU A 170 -6.32 8.02 18.15
CA LEU A 170 -7.54 8.82 18.07
C LEU A 170 -7.71 9.31 16.65
N VAL A 171 -8.86 9.04 16.03
CA VAL A 171 -9.22 9.50 14.70
C VAL A 171 -10.54 10.25 14.72
N HIS A 172 -10.76 11.16 13.79
CA HIS A 172 -12.02 11.88 13.69
C HIS A 172 -12.45 12.17 12.24
N ASP A 173 -13.77 12.29 12.04
CA ASP A 173 -14.39 12.72 10.77
C ASP A 173 -14.70 14.23 10.74
N GLY A 174 -14.28 14.97 11.76
CA GLY A 174 -14.51 16.41 11.91
C GLY A 174 -15.71 16.74 12.80
N ALA A 175 -16.62 15.79 13.03
CA ALA A 175 -17.72 15.93 13.99
C ALA A 175 -17.57 14.95 15.15
N MET A 176 -17.19 13.72 14.85
CA MET A 176 -17.06 12.63 15.80
C MET A 176 -15.63 12.10 15.82
N ALA A 177 -15.19 11.64 16.99
CA ALA A 177 -13.90 10.99 17.19
C ALA A 177 -14.06 9.63 17.86
N TRP A 178 -13.16 8.71 17.52
CA TRP A 178 -13.12 7.35 18.05
C TRP A 178 -11.68 6.85 18.10
N GLU A 179 -11.44 5.80 18.88
CA GLU A 179 -10.13 5.15 18.93
C GLU A 179 -10.13 3.93 18.00
N ILE A 180 -9.02 3.73 17.30
CA ILE A 180 -8.76 2.55 16.48
C ILE A 180 -7.50 1.83 16.94
N ASP A 181 -7.43 0.52 16.70
CA ASP A 181 -6.20 -0.26 16.81
C ASP A 181 -5.31 -0.11 15.55
N ARG A 182 -4.13 -0.76 15.55
CA ARG A 182 -3.19 -0.75 14.41
C ARG A 182 -3.71 -1.40 13.13
N HIS A 183 -4.84 -2.10 13.18
CA HIS A 183 -5.52 -2.68 12.03
C HIS A 183 -6.72 -1.83 11.57
N GLY A 184 -6.96 -0.68 12.21
CA GLY A 184 -8.09 0.21 11.94
C GLY A 184 -9.40 -0.24 12.56
N GLN A 185 -9.39 -1.22 13.47
CA GLN A 185 -10.59 -1.68 14.17
C GLN A 185 -10.95 -0.72 15.31
N VAL A 186 -12.24 -0.40 15.44
CA VAL A 186 -12.72 0.54 16.48
C VAL A 186 -12.58 -0.11 17.86
N THR A 187 -11.79 0.51 18.74
CA THR A 187 -11.59 0.08 20.14
C THR A 187 -12.42 0.91 21.11
N ARG A 188 -12.72 2.16 20.77
CA ARG A 188 -13.62 3.04 21.52
C ARG A 188 -14.65 3.67 20.59
N PRO A 189 -15.95 3.65 20.93
CA PRO A 189 -17.00 4.14 20.05
C PRO A 189 -16.93 5.65 19.82
N LYS A 190 -17.58 6.09 18.74
CA LYS A 190 -17.68 7.49 18.34
C LYS A 190 -18.29 8.36 19.44
N ALA A 191 -17.61 9.46 19.76
CA ALA A 191 -18.08 10.53 20.63
C ALA A 191 -17.88 11.89 19.93
N PRO A 192 -18.57 12.97 20.35
CA PRO A 192 -18.30 14.31 19.81
C PRO A 192 -16.81 14.65 19.89
N TYR A 193 -16.24 15.13 18.78
CA TYR A 193 -14.82 15.46 18.73
C TYR A 193 -14.53 16.65 19.65
N VAL A 194 -13.62 16.43 20.59
CA VAL A 194 -13.00 17.47 21.41
C VAL A 194 -11.51 17.40 21.09
N PRO A 195 -10.86 18.50 20.68
CA PRO A 195 -9.41 18.53 20.55
C PRO A 195 -8.79 18.18 21.91
N THR A 196 -8.15 17.03 22.03
CA THR A 196 -7.52 16.57 23.26
C THR A 196 -6.01 16.76 23.23
N ALA A 197 -5.38 16.72 24.41
CA ALA A 197 -3.93 16.63 24.53
C ALA A 197 -3.40 15.34 23.88
N ASP A 198 -2.09 15.31 23.64
CA ASP A 198 -1.36 14.18 23.06
C ASP A 198 -1.67 12.89 23.82
N PRO A 199 -2.25 11.85 23.18
CA PRO A 199 -2.56 10.58 23.83
C PRO A 199 -1.32 9.83 24.34
N CYS A 200 -0.11 10.27 23.97
CA CYS A 200 1.16 9.75 24.50
C CYS A 200 1.70 10.47 25.75
N ALA A 201 1.07 11.53 26.24
CA ALA A 201 1.63 12.37 27.30
C ALA A 201 1.37 11.86 28.75
N GLU A 202 1.04 10.58 28.95
CA GLU A 202 0.80 9.99 30.28
C GLU A 202 2.08 9.60 31.02
#